data_AF-A0A8S0W932-F1
#
_entry.id   AF-A0A8S0W932-F1
#
_cell.length_a   1.000
_cell.length_b   1.000
_cell.length_c   1.000
_cell.angle_alpha   90.00
_cell.angle_beta   90.00
_cell.angle_gamma   90.00
#
_symmetry.space_group_name_H-M   'P 1'
#
loop_
_entity.id
_entity.type
_entity.pdbx_description
1 polymer ?
#
loop_
_entity_poly.entity_id
_entity_poly.type
_entity_poly.pdbx_seq_one_letter_code
_entity_poly.pdbx_strand_id
1 'polypeptide(L)'
;MKYSLMDHAKKLIAKRQICNKWIKETLVYPARIQSDWNDPGWVHVLRLIAERGFRVLRIIYNETNDPVTIVTAYFDDEVKDL
;
A
#
# COMPACT_ATOMS: atom_id res chain seq x y z
N MET A 1 12.84 1.42 -1.43
CA MET A 1 12.15 2.70 -1.21
C MET A 1 12.06 2.98 0.29
N LYS A 2 12.39 4.20 0.74
CA LYS A 2 12.16 4.63 2.13
C LYS A 2 10.72 5.14 2.25
N TYR A 3 10.08 4.94 3.39
CA TYR A 3 8.74 5.46 3.67
C TYR A 3 8.54 5.78 5.15
N SER A 4 7.62 6.68 5.41
CA SER A 4 7.06 6.97 6.73
C SER A 4 5.59 6.56 6.77
N LEU A 5 5.08 6.30 7.97
CA LEU A 5 3.66 5.98 8.21
C LEU A 5 3.02 7.14 8.95
N MET A 6 1.88 7.63 8.45
CA MET A 6 1.04 8.52 9.26
C MET A 6 0.54 7.80 10.53
N ASP A 7 0.27 8.52 11.61
CA ASP A 7 -0.14 7.87 12.87
C ASP A 7 -1.43 7.07 12.76
N HIS A 8 -2.38 7.52 11.93
CA HIS A 8 -3.57 6.73 11.63
C HIS A 8 -3.23 5.46 10.81
N ALA A 9 -2.29 5.56 9.87
CA ALA A 9 -1.83 4.43 9.06
C ALA A 9 -1.23 3.34 9.95
N LYS A 10 -0.35 3.71 10.89
CA LYS A 10 0.26 2.79 11.86
C LYS A 10 -0.80 1.98 12.61
N LYS A 11 -1.83 2.65 13.14
CA LYS A 11 -2.92 2.02 13.89
C LYS A 11 -3.72 1.04 13.02
N LEU A 12 -4.06 1.44 11.80
CA LEU A 12 -4.84 0.62 10.88
C LEU A 12 -4.06 -0.62 10.38
N ILE A 13 -2.78 -0.44 10.04
CA ILE A 13 -1.88 -1.52 9.63
C ILE A 13 -1.72 -2.54 10.75
N ALA A 14 -1.50 -2.08 11.99
CA ALA A 14 -1.41 -2.95 13.15
C ALA A 14 -2.72 -3.71 13.39
N LYS A 15 -3.88 -3.02 13.36
CA LYS A 15 -5.20 -3.62 13.55
C LYS A 15 -5.53 -4.69 12.48
N ARG A 16 -5.06 -4.49 11.24
CA ARG A 16 -5.27 -5.43 10.12
C ARG A 16 -4.20 -6.53 10.04
N GLN A 17 -3.22 -6.52 10.95
CA GLN A 17 -2.09 -7.45 10.98
C GLN A 17 -1.33 -7.48 9.65
N ILE A 18 -1.15 -6.31 9.03
CA ILE A 18 -0.40 -6.18 7.78
C ILE A 18 1.09 -6.21 8.12
N CYS A 19 1.78 -7.22 7.61
CA CYS A 19 3.21 -7.37 7.84
C CYS A 19 4.01 -6.24 7.17
N ASN A 20 4.98 -5.69 7.90
CA ASN A 20 5.90 -4.67 7.39
C ASN A 20 6.69 -5.15 6.15
N LYS A 21 6.96 -6.47 6.06
CA LYS A 21 7.60 -7.08 4.89
C LYS A 21 6.74 -6.89 3.63
N TRP A 22 5.44 -7.18 3.72
CA TRP A 22 4.53 -7.01 2.59
C TRP A 22 4.43 -5.55 2.14
N ILE A 23 4.47 -4.60 3.07
CA ILE A 23 4.54 -3.16 2.74
C ILE A 23 5.78 -2.85 1.91
N LYS A 24 6.96 -3.26 2.40
CA LYS A 24 8.23 -3.06 1.70
C LYS A 24 8.24 -3.70 0.31
N GLU A 25 7.82 -4.95 0.21
CA GLU A 25 7.80 -5.68 -1.06
C GLU A 25 6.80 -5.09 -2.05
N THR A 26 5.65 -4.62 -1.59
CA THR A 26 4.64 -3.98 -2.46
C THR A 26 5.11 -2.62 -2.97
N LEU A 27 5.83 -1.84 -2.16
CA LEU A 27 6.43 -0.58 -2.61
C LEU A 27 7.57 -0.79 -3.61
N VAL A 28 8.39 -1.84 -3.45
CA VAL A 28 9.57 -2.09 -4.30
C VAL A 28 9.19 -2.86 -5.57
N TYR A 29 8.24 -3.78 -5.48
CA TYR A 29 7.81 -4.66 -6.57
C TYR A 29 6.27 -4.66 -6.68
N PRO A 30 5.64 -3.54 -7.04
CA PRO A 30 4.20 -3.51 -7.27
C PRO A 30 3.84 -4.35 -8.50
N ALA A 31 2.70 -5.04 -8.44
CA ALA A 31 2.09 -5.66 -9.61
C ALA A 31 1.36 -4.62 -10.47
N ARG A 32 0.77 -3.61 -9.81
CA ARG A 32 0.09 -2.48 -10.47
C ARG A 32 0.36 -1.19 -9.71
N ILE A 33 0.59 -0.12 -10.46
CA ILE A 33 0.69 1.26 -9.96
C ILE A 33 -0.46 2.04 -10.59
N GLN A 34 -1.20 2.79 -9.79
CA GLN A 34 -2.30 3.66 -10.22
C GLN A 34 -2.11 5.02 -9.56
N SER A 35 -2.03 6.07 -10.36
CA SER A 35 -2.14 7.45 -9.86
C SER A 35 -3.61 7.77 -9.60
N ASP A 36 -3.89 8.48 -8.53
CA ASP A 36 -5.24 9.00 -8.29
C ASP A 36 -5.49 10.21 -9.21
N TRP A 37 -6.57 10.15 -9.99
CA TRP A 37 -6.90 11.19 -10.97
C TRP A 37 -7.42 12.46 -10.31
N ASN A 38 -7.95 12.34 -9.09
CA ASN A 38 -8.52 13.45 -8.35
C ASN A 38 -7.46 14.13 -7.49
N ASP A 39 -6.50 13.37 -6.97
CA ASP A 39 -5.39 13.85 -6.16
C ASP A 39 -4.04 13.38 -6.74
N PRO A 40 -3.39 14.16 -7.62
CA PRO A 40 -2.18 13.73 -8.34
C PRO A 40 -0.97 13.46 -7.45
N GLY A 41 -1.03 13.81 -6.16
CA GLY A 41 0.01 13.45 -5.18
C GLY A 41 -0.16 12.06 -4.58
N TRP A 42 -1.25 11.35 -4.88
CA TRP A 42 -1.60 10.06 -4.26
C TRP A 42 -1.36 8.92 -5.25
N VAL A 43 -0.59 7.92 -4.78
CA VAL A 43 -0.25 6.74 -5.56
C VAL A 43 -0.78 5.50 -4.87
N HIS A 44 -1.48 4.68 -5.64
CA HIS A 44 -2.01 3.39 -5.23
C HIS A 44 -1.12 2.30 -5.83
N VAL A 45 -0.47 1.52 -4.98
CA VAL A 45 0.29 0.33 -5.40
C VAL A 45 -0.36 -0.93 -4.89
N LEU A 46 -0.45 -1.92 -5.77
CA LEU A 46 -1.13 -3.18 -5.52
C LEU A 46 -0.17 -4.33 -5.72
N ARG A 47 -0.27 -5.36 -4.87
CA ARG A 47 0.48 -6.62 -5.00
C ARG A 47 -0.32 -7.78 -4.41
N LEU A 48 -0.27 -8.94 -5.07
CA LEU A 48 -0.78 -10.20 -4.51
C LEU A 48 0.14 -10.70 -3.40
N ILE A 49 -0.44 -11.06 -2.25
CA ILE A 49 0.30 -11.62 -1.12
C ILE A 49 0.00 -13.11 -1.00
N ALA A 50 0.93 -13.95 -1.47
CA ALA A 50 0.79 -15.41 -1.44
C ALA A 50 0.57 -15.93 -0.01
N GLU A 51 1.31 -15.42 0.97
CA GLU A 51 1.18 -15.80 2.39
C GLU A 51 -0.18 -15.42 3.01
N ARG A 52 -1.00 -14.62 2.31
CA ARG A 52 -2.35 -14.22 2.74
C ARG A 52 -3.43 -14.77 1.80
N GLY A 53 -3.20 -15.93 1.19
CA GLY A 53 -4.16 -16.58 0.30
C GLY A 53 -4.38 -15.80 -0.99
N PHE A 54 -3.31 -15.20 -1.52
CA PHE A 54 -3.34 -14.38 -2.73
C PHE A 54 -4.32 -13.20 -2.65
N ARG A 55 -4.52 -12.64 -1.46
CA ARG A 55 -5.26 -11.38 -1.31
C ARG A 55 -4.42 -10.22 -1.84
N VAL A 56 -5.09 -9.25 -2.46
CA VAL A 56 -4.44 -8.05 -3.00
C VAL A 56 -4.19 -7.07 -1.86
N LEU A 57 -2.93 -6.76 -1.59
CA LEU A 57 -2.56 -5.66 -0.70
C LEU A 57 -2.53 -4.37 -1.51
N ARG A 58 -3.38 -3.40 -1.15
CA ARG A 58 -3.33 -2.03 -1.66
C ARG A 58 -2.65 -1.14 -0.63
N ILE A 59 -1.69 -0.33 -1.10
CA ILE A 59 -1.02 0.70 -0.31
C ILE A 59 -1.23 2.04 -1.01
N ILE A 60 -1.65 3.03 -0.23
CA ILE A 60 -1.85 4.40 -0.68
C ILE A 60 -0.82 5.27 0.02
N TYR A 61 0.00 5.96 -0.77
CA TYR A 61 1.01 6.87 -0.26
C TYR A 61 1.00 8.19 -1.02
N ASN A 62 1.44 9.24 -0.33
CA ASN A 62 1.71 10.51 -0.96
C ASN A 62 3.15 10.52 -1.50
N GLU A 63 3.30 10.67 -2.82
CA GLU A 63 4.59 10.64 -3.52
C GLU A 63 5.36 11.97 -3.48
N THR A 64 4.71 13.07 -3.09
CA THR A 64 5.31 14.41 -3.06
C THR A 64 6.24 14.63 -1.87
N ASN A 65 6.43 13.62 -1.02
CA ASN A 65 7.28 13.68 0.17
C ASN A 65 8.49 12.75 0.01
N ASP A 66 9.66 13.14 0.52
CA ASP A 66 10.82 12.26 0.65
C ASP A 66 11.23 12.14 2.14
N PRO A 67 11.12 10.96 2.76
CA PRO A 67 10.57 9.72 2.20
C PRO A 67 9.05 9.80 1.97
N VAL A 68 8.52 8.98 1.07
CA VAL A 68 7.07 8.95 0.81
C VAL A 68 6.29 8.64 2.08
N THR A 69 5.08 9.18 2.16
CA THR A 69 4.25 9.02 3.35
C THR A 69 3.07 8.12 3.05
N ILE A 70 3.07 6.92 3.63
CA ILE A 70 1.94 6.00 3.56
C ILE A 70 0.80 6.53 4.42
N VAL A 71 -0.36 6.70 3.79
CA VAL A 71 -1.61 7.14 4.40
C VAL A 71 -2.41 5.92 4.85
N THR A 72 -2.47 4.85 4.04
CA THR A 72 -3.16 3.62 4.45
C THR A 72 -2.64 2.40 3.70
N ALA A 73 -2.86 1.23 4.30
CA ALA A 73 -2.72 -0.06 3.64
C ALA A 73 -3.83 -1.01 4.10
N TYR A 74 -4.36 -1.80 3.17
CA TYR A 74 -5.42 -2.77 3.43
C TYR A 74 -5.45 -3.86 2.36
N PHE A 75 -6.04 -5.00 2.70
CA PHE A 75 -6.37 -6.02 1.72
C PHE A 75 -7.65 -5.62 1.00
N ASP A 76 -7.58 -5.55 -0.31
CA ASP A 76 -8.63 -5.10 -1.21
C ASP A 76 -9.24 -6.32 -1.90
N ASP A 77 -10.45 -6.70 -1.49
CA ASP A 77 -11.16 -7.86 -2.02
C ASP A 77 -11.97 -7.53 -3.29
N GLU A 78 -12.01 -6.26 -3.71
CA GLU A 78 -12.72 -5.81 -4.92
C GLU A 78 -11.87 -5.97 -6.18
N VAL A 79 -10.54 -6.05 -6.03
CA VAL A 79 -9.62 -6.27 -7.14
C VAL A 79 -9.63 -7.75 -7.53
N LYS A 80 -10.22 -8.05 -8.69
CA LYS A 80 -10.38 -9.43 -9.21
C LYS A 80 -9.40 -9.81 -10.32
N ASP A 81 -8.68 -8.83 -10.86
CA ASP A 81 -7.77 -8.99 -11.99
C ASP A 81 -6.45 -8.30 -11.64
N LEU A 82 -5.52 -9.05 -11.04
CA LEU A 82 -4.16 -8.59 -10.72
C LEU A 82 -3.13 -9.61 -11.18
#